data_AF-A0A1Y1KIB8-F1
#
_entry.id   AF-A0A1Y1KIB8-F1
#
_cell.length_a   1.000
_cell.length_b   1.000
_cell.length_c   1.000
_cell.angle_alpha   90.00
_cell.angle_beta   90.00
_cell.angle_gamma   90.00
#
_symmetry.space_group_name_H-M   'P 1'
#
loop_
_entity.id
_entity.type
_entity.pdbx_description
1 polymer ?
#
loop_
_entity_poly.entity_id
_entity_poly.type
_entity_poly.pdbx_seq_one_letter_code
_entity_poly.pdbx_strand_id
1 'polypeptide(L)'
;KDSKKHPVPYMMARLIVSSLSPSCMDQDDSIMASLEGLMESIDTFFHPSNQGSWTNMLGQLTLYLTDAFVSRWNREQSGELELPKERRISRALKKRFVGSLKEVTFMGLFSKSNRVSNCYYNALQGLAYLEPDLVLPGALQRFYPSLQGLVE
;
A
#
# COMPACT_ATOMS: atom_id res chain seq x y z
N LYS A 1 -24.45 -12.45 -2.45
CA LYS A 1 -23.61 -11.31 -2.01
C LYS A 1 -22.95 -10.73 -3.25
N ASP A 2 -23.15 -9.46 -3.54
CA ASP A 2 -22.74 -8.83 -4.80
C ASP A 2 -21.21 -8.74 -4.89
N SER A 3 -20.58 -9.71 -5.57
CA SER A 3 -19.13 -9.81 -5.71
C SER A 3 -18.53 -8.59 -6.43
N LYS A 4 -19.35 -7.84 -7.18
CA LYS A 4 -18.94 -6.58 -7.81
C LYS A 4 -18.79 -5.44 -6.80
N LYS A 5 -19.52 -5.46 -5.68
CA LYS A 5 -19.50 -4.38 -4.70
C LYS A 5 -18.32 -4.47 -3.72
N HIS A 6 -17.88 -5.69 -3.40
CA HIS A 6 -16.77 -5.94 -2.48
C HIS A 6 -15.85 -7.04 -3.04
N PRO A 7 -14.92 -6.70 -3.94
CA PRO A 7 -13.97 -7.67 -4.48
C PRO A 7 -13.07 -8.21 -3.36
N VAL A 8 -12.53 -9.43 -3.54
CA VAL A 8 -11.72 -10.12 -2.51
C VAL A 8 -10.55 -9.24 -1.99
N PRO A 9 -9.77 -8.55 -2.85
CA PRO A 9 -8.70 -7.67 -2.37
C PRO A 9 -9.18 -6.55 -1.44
N TYR A 10 -10.38 -6.02 -1.68
CA TYR A 10 -10.98 -5.00 -0.83
C TYR A 10 -11.31 -5.55 0.57
N MET A 11 -11.88 -6.75 0.63
CA MET A 11 -12.19 -7.41 1.90
C MET A 11 -10.93 -7.74 2.69
N MET A 12 -9.90 -8.26 2.02
CA MET A 12 -8.59 -8.55 2.63
C MET A 12 -7.97 -7.28 3.20
N ALA A 13 -7.91 -6.20 2.40
CA ALA A 13 -7.35 -4.93 2.82
C ALA A 13 -8.05 -4.37 4.07
N ARG A 14 -9.40 -4.39 4.08
CA ARG A 14 -10.16 -3.92 5.24
C ARG A 14 -9.91 -4.73 6.48
N LEU A 15 -9.83 -6.06 6.36
CA LEU A 15 -9.54 -6.93 7.50
C LEU A 15 -8.15 -6.61 8.08
N ILE A 16 -7.12 -6.62 7.22
CA ILE A 16 -5.74 -6.33 7.61
C ILE A 16 -5.65 -4.97 8.29
N VAL A 17 -6.14 -3.91 7.62
CA VAL A 17 -6.05 -2.55 8.14
C VAL A 17 -6.85 -2.37 9.43
N SER A 18 -8.01 -3.01 9.59
CA SER A 18 -8.79 -2.92 10.83
C SER A 18 -8.11 -3.62 12.00
N SER A 19 -7.30 -4.64 11.73
CA SER A 19 -6.58 -5.40 12.76
C SER A 19 -5.34 -4.68 13.30
N LEU A 20 -4.74 -3.74 12.55
CA LEU A 20 -3.53 -3.03 12.96
C LEU A 20 -3.70 -2.25 14.27
N SER A 21 -2.70 -2.30 15.15
CA SER A 21 -2.56 -1.45 16.34
C SER A 21 -1.10 -1.26 16.71
N PRO A 22 -0.78 -0.28 17.59
CA PRO A 22 0.56 -0.11 18.16
C PRO A 22 1.18 -1.39 18.71
N SER A 23 0.39 -2.32 19.26
CA SER A 23 0.88 -3.63 19.73
C SER A 23 1.59 -4.46 18.67
N CYS A 24 1.36 -4.20 17.37
CA CYS A 24 2.08 -4.87 16.29
C CYS A 24 3.57 -4.49 16.21
N MET A 25 3.99 -3.47 16.95
CA MET A 25 5.39 -3.06 17.02
C MET A 25 6.23 -3.97 17.92
N ASP A 26 5.61 -4.60 18.91
CA ASP A 26 6.30 -5.38 19.95
C ASP A 26 6.19 -6.89 19.75
N GLN A 27 5.39 -7.34 18.77
CA GLN A 27 5.08 -8.75 18.52
C GLN A 27 5.55 -9.18 17.13
N ASP A 28 6.40 -10.21 17.11
CA ASP A 28 6.96 -10.79 15.88
C ASP A 28 5.89 -11.53 15.04
N ASP A 29 4.84 -12.06 15.68
CA ASP A 29 3.71 -12.75 15.04
C ASP A 29 2.50 -11.84 14.79
N SER A 30 2.72 -10.52 14.76
CA SER A 30 1.65 -9.54 14.55
C SER A 30 1.11 -9.52 13.11
N ILE A 31 -0.08 -8.92 12.93
CA ILE A 31 -0.65 -8.71 11.59
C ILE A 31 0.22 -7.80 10.70
N MET A 32 1.00 -6.88 11.29
CA MET A 32 1.94 -6.04 10.53
C MET A 32 3.13 -6.88 10.04
N ALA A 33 3.72 -7.71 10.90
CA ALA A 33 4.79 -8.63 10.52
C ALA A 33 4.31 -9.66 9.47
N SER A 34 3.09 -10.16 9.62
CA SER A 34 2.46 -11.05 8.63
C SER A 34 2.24 -10.36 7.27
N LEU A 35 1.89 -9.07 7.27
CA LEU A 35 1.76 -8.29 6.03
C LEU A 35 3.12 -8.10 5.35
N GLU A 36 4.17 -7.76 6.11
CA GLU A 36 5.54 -7.64 5.59
C GLU A 36 6.02 -8.97 4.99
N GLY A 37 5.90 -10.07 5.74
CA GLY A 37 6.28 -11.40 5.27
C GLY A 37 5.48 -11.84 4.03
N LEU A 38 4.19 -11.47 3.96
CA LEU A 38 3.40 -11.67 2.75
C LEU A 38 4.00 -10.86 1.59
N MET A 39 4.18 -9.54 1.73
CA MET A 39 4.70 -8.68 0.67
C MET A 39 6.07 -9.13 0.18
N GLU A 40 6.96 -9.54 1.08
CA GLU A 40 8.28 -10.10 0.76
C GLU A 40 8.15 -11.42 -0.01
N SER A 41 7.25 -12.32 0.43
CA SER A 41 7.05 -13.62 -0.25
C SER A 41 6.47 -13.50 -1.66
N ILE A 42 5.81 -12.38 -1.98
CA ILE A 42 5.18 -12.16 -3.29
C ILE A 42 5.81 -11.01 -4.09
N ASP A 43 6.95 -10.47 -3.66
CA ASP A 43 7.58 -9.28 -4.24
C ASP A 43 7.89 -9.43 -5.74
N THR A 44 8.40 -10.59 -6.14
CA THR A 44 8.76 -10.91 -7.53
C THR A 44 7.56 -10.89 -8.49
N PHE A 45 6.33 -11.06 -8.00
CA PHE A 45 5.11 -11.01 -8.81
C PHE A 45 4.68 -9.57 -9.16
N PHE A 46 5.30 -8.55 -8.55
CA PHE A 46 5.07 -7.14 -8.89
C PHE A 46 5.95 -6.65 -10.03
N HIS A 47 7.00 -7.39 -10.39
CA HIS A 47 7.94 -6.99 -11.42
C HIS A 47 7.24 -6.90 -12.81
N PRO A 48 7.51 -5.85 -13.63
CA PRO A 48 6.88 -5.68 -14.96
C PRO A 48 7.07 -6.85 -15.94
N SER A 49 8.13 -7.63 -15.78
CA SER A 49 8.41 -8.83 -16.58
C SER A 49 7.68 -10.08 -16.08
N ASN A 50 7.12 -10.06 -14.86
CA ASN A 50 6.43 -11.18 -14.23
C ASN A 50 4.91 -10.93 -14.15
N GLN A 51 4.29 -10.83 -15.33
CA GLN A 51 2.88 -10.50 -15.48
C GLN A 51 2.03 -11.77 -15.67
N GLY A 52 0.87 -11.82 -15.03
CA GLY A 52 -0.03 -12.96 -15.12
C GLY A 52 -1.45 -12.65 -14.65
N SER A 53 -2.23 -13.70 -14.41
CA SER A 53 -3.61 -13.58 -13.91
C SER A 53 -3.69 -12.92 -12.53
N TRP A 54 -2.59 -12.97 -11.74
CA TRP A 54 -2.46 -12.34 -10.43
C TRP A 54 -2.28 -10.81 -10.49
N THR A 55 -1.74 -10.25 -11.57
CA THR A 55 -1.28 -8.85 -11.57
C THR A 55 -2.41 -7.87 -11.19
N ASN A 56 -3.60 -8.08 -11.74
CA ASN A 56 -4.73 -7.21 -11.42
C ASN A 56 -5.15 -7.30 -9.94
N MET A 57 -5.12 -8.51 -9.38
CA MET A 57 -5.44 -8.74 -7.97
C MET A 57 -4.42 -8.04 -7.06
N LEU A 58 -3.12 -8.14 -7.38
CA LEU A 58 -2.05 -7.51 -6.60
C LEU A 58 -2.10 -5.98 -6.66
N GLY A 59 -2.36 -5.42 -7.85
CA GLY A 59 -2.57 -3.98 -8.01
C GLY A 59 -3.77 -3.48 -7.19
N GLN A 60 -4.90 -4.18 -7.26
CA GLN A 60 -6.08 -3.86 -6.45
C GLN A 60 -5.83 -4.01 -4.95
N LEU A 61 -5.12 -5.06 -4.52
CA LEU A 61 -4.79 -5.27 -3.11
C LEU A 61 -3.94 -4.12 -2.57
N THR A 62 -2.90 -3.72 -3.30
CA THR A 62 -1.99 -2.63 -2.92
C THR A 62 -2.73 -1.30 -2.82
N LEU A 63 -3.59 -1.00 -3.80
CA LEU A 63 -4.45 0.18 -3.77
C LEU A 63 -5.40 0.16 -2.57
N TYR A 64 -6.15 -0.93 -2.36
CA TYR A 64 -7.13 -0.98 -1.29
C TYR A 64 -6.53 -1.02 0.11
N LEU A 65 -5.34 -1.62 0.29
CA LEU A 65 -4.58 -1.52 1.53
C LEU A 65 -4.26 -0.05 1.83
N THR A 66 -3.76 0.67 0.83
CA THR A 66 -3.43 2.09 0.96
C THR A 66 -4.66 2.94 1.26
N ASP A 67 -5.73 2.82 0.48
CA ASP A 67 -6.96 3.59 0.66
C ASP A 67 -7.60 3.34 2.03
N ALA A 68 -7.67 2.08 2.45
CA ALA A 68 -8.21 1.73 3.76
C ALA A 68 -7.37 2.33 4.89
N PHE A 69 -6.03 2.32 4.75
CA PHE A 69 -5.13 2.91 5.73
C PHE A 69 -5.26 4.43 5.79
N VAL A 70 -5.26 5.12 4.65
CA VAL A 70 -5.46 6.57 4.56
C VAL A 70 -6.79 6.97 5.18
N SER A 71 -7.87 6.28 4.81
CA SER A 71 -9.21 6.51 5.37
C SER A 71 -9.21 6.33 6.89
N ARG A 72 -8.66 5.22 7.39
CA ARG A 72 -8.58 4.96 8.83
C ARG A 72 -7.77 6.04 9.54
N TRP A 73 -6.57 6.36 9.04
CA TRP A 73 -5.69 7.38 9.60
C TRP A 73 -6.42 8.72 9.72
N ASN A 74 -7.06 9.20 8.66
CA ASN A 74 -7.76 10.48 8.65
C ASN A 74 -8.92 10.52 9.64
N ARG A 75 -9.71 9.45 9.72
CA ARG A 75 -10.86 9.35 10.64
C ARG A 75 -10.42 9.30 12.10
N GLU A 76 -9.29 8.65 12.40
CA GLU A 76 -8.71 8.67 13.75
C GLU A 76 -8.17 10.06 14.12
N GLN A 77 -7.56 10.79 13.17
CA GLN A 77 -7.04 12.14 13.43
C GLN A 77 -8.14 13.20 13.52
N SER A 78 -9.21 13.08 12.72
CA SER A 78 -10.34 14.02 12.73
C SER A 78 -11.27 13.82 13.92
N GLY A 79 -11.18 12.67 14.61
CA GLY A 79 -12.10 12.27 15.67
C GLY A 79 -13.39 11.63 15.17
N GLU A 80 -13.59 11.47 13.85
CA GLU A 80 -14.74 10.74 13.28
C GLU A 80 -14.75 9.26 13.71
N LEU A 81 -13.57 8.68 13.94
CA LEU A 81 -13.40 7.34 14.46
C LEU A 81 -12.75 7.38 15.85
N GLU A 82 -13.58 7.28 16.88
CA GLU A 82 -13.12 7.20 18.26
C GLU A 82 -12.62 5.79 18.59
N LEU A 83 -11.34 5.67 18.93
CA LEU A 83 -10.71 4.44 19.39
C LEU A 83 -9.93 4.68 20.70
N PRO A 84 -9.80 3.66 21.56
CA PRO A 84 -8.83 3.66 22.65
C PRO A 84 -7.42 3.97 22.14
N LYS A 85 -6.60 4.65 22.94
CA LYS A 85 -5.26 5.12 22.52
C LYS A 85 -4.37 3.96 22.06
N GLU A 86 -4.53 2.81 22.69
CA GLU A 86 -3.78 1.57 22.47
C GLU A 86 -4.13 0.91 21.13
N ARG A 87 -5.23 1.33 20.48
CA ARG A 87 -5.68 0.85 19.17
C ARG A 87 -5.43 1.84 18.04
N ARG A 88 -5.20 3.12 18.34
CA ARG A 88 -4.94 4.16 17.33
C ARG A 88 -3.62 3.93 16.62
N ILE A 89 -3.58 4.15 15.31
CA ILE A 89 -2.36 4.04 14.52
C ILE A 89 -1.31 5.02 15.09
N SER A 90 -0.13 4.50 15.42
CA SER A 90 1.01 5.32 15.81
C SER A 90 1.78 5.80 14.57
N ARG A 91 2.57 6.87 14.72
CA ARG A 91 3.46 7.34 13.63
C ARG A 91 4.45 6.26 13.20
N ALA A 92 5.00 5.48 14.15
CA ALA A 92 5.91 4.38 13.86
C ALA A 92 5.24 3.28 13.04
N LEU A 93 4.00 2.89 13.40
CA LEU A 93 3.23 1.91 12.66
C LEU A 93 2.87 2.40 11.25
N LYS A 94 2.49 3.67 11.10
CA LYS A 94 2.25 4.29 9.79
C LYS A 94 3.50 4.20 8.91
N LYS A 95 4.67 4.58 9.43
CA LYS A 95 5.94 4.50 8.71
C LYS A 95 6.28 3.07 8.29
N ARG A 96 6.10 2.09 9.18
CA ARG A 96 6.32 0.66 8.90
C ARG A 96 5.38 0.15 7.80
N PHE A 97 4.09 0.49 7.90
CA PHE A 97 3.10 0.16 6.87
C PHE A 97 3.47 0.73 5.50
N VAL A 98 3.80 2.02 5.42
CA VAL A 98 4.21 2.63 4.14
C VAL A 98 5.47 1.96 3.59
N GLY A 99 6.46 1.66 4.45
CA GLY A 99 7.67 0.93 4.08
C GLY A 99 7.37 -0.41 3.41
N SER A 100 6.45 -1.19 3.97
CA SER A 100 6.10 -2.53 3.47
C SER A 100 5.50 -2.54 2.06
N LEU A 101 4.84 -1.45 1.64
CA LEU A 101 4.20 -1.35 0.33
C LEU A 101 5.01 -0.55 -0.69
N LYS A 102 6.03 0.18 -0.25
CA LYS A 102 6.74 1.17 -1.06
C LYS A 102 7.42 0.56 -2.29
N GLU A 103 8.25 -0.47 -2.10
CA GLU A 103 9.03 -1.05 -3.20
C GLU A 103 8.13 -1.77 -4.22
N VAL A 104 7.13 -2.53 -3.76
CA VAL A 104 6.15 -3.18 -4.64
C VAL A 104 5.29 -2.18 -5.41
N THR A 105 4.98 -1.02 -4.80
CA THR A 105 4.29 0.06 -5.49
C THR A 105 5.16 0.65 -6.60
N PHE A 106 6.44 0.90 -6.34
CA PHE A 106 7.38 1.41 -7.36
C PHE A 106 7.56 0.44 -8.53
N MET A 107 7.68 -0.87 -8.28
CA MET A 107 7.73 -1.87 -9.35
C MET A 107 6.45 -1.85 -10.18
N GLY A 108 5.30 -1.76 -9.52
CA GLY A 108 3.98 -1.75 -10.15
C GLY A 108 3.71 -0.55 -11.07
N LEU A 109 4.38 0.60 -10.87
CA LEU A 109 4.24 1.77 -11.74
C LEU A 109 4.54 1.45 -13.22
N PHE A 110 5.49 0.54 -13.44
CA PHE A 110 5.95 0.14 -14.77
C PHE A 110 5.17 -1.05 -15.35
N SER A 111 4.02 -1.39 -14.77
CA SER A 111 3.13 -2.42 -15.30
C SER A 111 2.78 -2.14 -16.77
N LYS A 112 2.73 -3.21 -17.58
CA LYS A 112 2.35 -3.14 -19.01
C LYS A 112 0.85 -2.87 -19.22
N SER A 113 0.03 -3.02 -18.18
CA SER A 113 -1.41 -2.73 -18.22
C SER A 113 -1.70 -1.39 -17.59
N ASN A 114 -2.20 -0.42 -18.40
CA ASN A 114 -2.58 0.90 -17.92
C ASN A 114 -3.57 0.86 -16.74
N ARG A 115 -4.53 -0.09 -16.77
CA ARG A 115 -5.49 -0.26 -15.67
C ARG A 115 -4.78 -0.61 -14.37
N VAL A 116 -3.80 -1.50 -14.42
CA VAL A 116 -3.03 -1.93 -13.26
C VAL A 116 -2.08 -0.83 -12.80
N SER A 117 -1.37 -0.17 -13.72
CA SER A 117 -0.47 0.95 -13.38
C SER A 117 -1.21 2.07 -12.68
N ASN A 118 -2.46 2.36 -13.08
CA ASN A 118 -3.34 3.30 -12.38
C ASN A 118 -3.62 2.90 -10.93
N CYS A 119 -3.71 1.61 -10.58
CA CYS A 119 -3.82 1.19 -9.18
C CYS A 119 -2.58 1.63 -8.38
N TYR A 120 -1.39 1.45 -8.96
CA TYR A 120 -0.13 1.83 -8.32
C TYR A 120 0.10 3.34 -8.28
N TYR A 121 -0.38 4.11 -9.26
CA TYR A 121 -0.35 5.58 -9.20
C TYR A 121 -1.17 6.12 -8.02
N ASN A 122 -2.39 5.62 -7.85
CA ASN A 122 -3.25 6.00 -6.73
C ASN A 122 -2.68 5.53 -5.39
N ALA A 123 -2.13 4.30 -5.33
CA ALA A 123 -1.42 3.82 -4.15
C ALA A 123 -0.22 4.72 -3.81
N LEU A 124 0.62 5.08 -4.79
CA LEU A 124 1.77 5.95 -4.58
C LEU A 124 1.34 7.31 -4.01
N GLN A 125 0.26 7.89 -4.52
CA GLN A 125 -0.29 9.14 -3.98
C GLN A 125 -0.70 8.99 -2.50
N GLY A 126 -1.41 7.91 -2.16
CA GLY A 126 -1.81 7.65 -0.78
C GLY A 126 -0.61 7.40 0.16
N LEU A 127 0.40 6.66 -0.30
CA LEU A 127 1.63 6.43 0.45
C LEU A 127 2.43 7.73 0.65
N ALA A 128 2.54 8.57 -0.39
CA ALA A 128 3.18 9.88 -0.30
C ALA A 128 2.42 10.85 0.63
N TYR A 129 1.09 10.77 0.67
CA TYR A 129 0.28 11.52 1.64
C TYR A 129 0.58 11.09 3.08
N LEU A 130 0.78 9.79 3.32
CA LEU A 130 1.05 9.25 4.66
C LEU A 130 2.47 9.57 5.15
N GLU A 131 3.48 9.32 4.32
CA GLU A 131 4.92 9.46 4.66
C GLU A 131 5.70 10.05 3.47
N PRO A 132 5.59 11.37 3.23
CA PRO A 132 6.18 12.03 2.06
C PRO A 132 7.70 11.87 2.01
N ASP A 133 8.39 12.00 3.14
CA ASP A 133 9.85 11.90 3.22
C ASP A 133 10.37 10.51 2.85
N LEU A 134 9.54 9.47 2.99
CA LEU A 134 9.88 8.10 2.66
C LEU A 134 9.63 7.76 1.18
N VAL A 135 8.65 8.43 0.56
CA VAL A 135 8.14 8.09 -0.78
C VAL A 135 8.65 9.05 -1.86
N LEU A 136 8.57 10.36 -1.62
CA LEU A 136 8.87 11.38 -2.64
C LEU A 136 10.31 11.32 -3.17
N PRO A 137 11.36 11.12 -2.35
CA PRO A 137 12.72 11.05 -2.89
C PRO A 137 12.88 9.94 -3.94
N GLY A 138 12.34 8.75 -3.65
CA GLY A 138 12.39 7.61 -4.59
C GLY A 138 11.54 7.82 -5.83
N ALA A 139 10.41 8.51 -5.72
CA ALA A 139 9.55 8.85 -6.85
C ALA A 139 10.25 9.87 -7.78
N LEU A 140 10.80 10.95 -7.21
CA LEU A 140 11.49 11.99 -7.96
C LEU A 140 12.72 11.44 -8.69
N GLN A 141 13.52 10.60 -8.04
CA GLN A 141 14.67 9.94 -8.67
C GLN A 141 14.30 9.11 -9.92
N ARG A 142 13.07 8.59 -9.98
CA ARG A 142 12.56 7.82 -11.13
C ARG A 142 11.94 8.74 -12.19
N PHE A 143 11.18 9.75 -11.77
CA PHE A 143 10.45 10.61 -12.69
C PHE A 143 11.33 11.63 -13.41
N TYR A 144 12.34 12.20 -12.75
CA TYR A 144 13.22 13.20 -13.38
C TYR A 144 13.95 12.64 -14.62
N PRO A 145 14.59 11.45 -14.57
CA PRO A 145 15.17 10.84 -15.77
C PRO A 145 14.15 10.60 -16.89
N SER A 146 12.95 10.12 -16.56
CA SER A 146 11.89 9.87 -17.56
C SER A 146 11.38 11.16 -18.23
N LEU A 147 11.49 12.31 -17.57
CA LEU A 147 11.14 13.61 -18.15
C LEU A 147 12.27 14.22 -19.00
N GLN A 148 13.53 13.87 -18.71
CA GLN A 148 14.70 14.31 -19.45
C GLN A 148 15.04 13.42 -20.65
N GLY A 149 14.57 12.17 -20.63
CA GLY A 149 14.67 11.23 -21.73
C GLY A 149 13.82 11.65 -22.93
N LEU A 150 14.38 12.49 -23.80
CA LEU A 150 14.18 12.31 -25.23
C LEU A 150 14.82 10.95 -25.58
N VAL A 151 14.05 10.03 -26.16
CA VAL A 151 14.38 8.65 -26.55
C VAL A 151 14.02 7.57 -25.50
N GLU A 152 12.74 7.19 -25.48
CA GLU A 152 12.32 5.78 -25.65
C GLU A 152 11.74 5.63 -27.06
#